data_AF-R9K244-F1
#
_entry.id   AF-R9K244-F1
#
_cell.length_a   1.000
_cell.length_b   1.000
_cell.length_c   1.000
_cell.angle_alpha   90.00
_cell.angle_beta   90.00
_cell.angle_gamma   90.00
#
_symmetry.space_group_name_H-M   'P 1'
#
loop_
_entity.id
_entity.type
_entity.pdbx_description
1 polymer ?
#
loop_
_entity_poly.entity_id
_entity_poly.type
_entity_poly.pdbx_seq_one_letter_code
_entity_poly.pdbx_strand_id
1 'polypeptide(L)'
;MKKKINRYHFDRISSRMSQRFGSIKKGEEDSHMPYMLPMETNLLKLHRENGKRDSRRAIEAIHICLLTIDGYLADLEYDLEPFISEENQALAEGLLMSFDPFTNGEIKKALGDGVRLDSEEHLEAYYAEPVKCLIRIEKSIEMWLKARGTDGYFQYIEDLMGDAVKTDTRMEYAVLEDIS
;
A
#
# COMPACT_ATOMS: atom_id res chain seq x y z
N MET A 1 16.71 -9.84 15.15
CA MET A 1 16.02 -9.28 16.35
C MET A 1 15.11 -8.17 15.84
N LYS A 2 13.80 -8.22 16.13
CA LYS A 2 12.86 -7.21 15.61
C LYS A 2 12.98 -5.90 16.39
N LYS A 3 12.97 -4.78 15.68
CA LYS A 3 13.03 -3.43 16.26
C LYS A 3 11.66 -3.04 16.79
N LYS A 4 11.58 -2.80 18.10
CA LYS A 4 10.35 -2.33 18.75
C LYS A 4 10.01 -0.91 18.31
N ILE A 5 8.72 -0.65 18.11
CA ILE A 5 8.18 0.67 17.86
C ILE A 5 6.98 0.94 18.78
N ASN A 6 6.67 2.21 18.99
CA ASN A 6 5.48 2.62 19.75
C ASN A 6 4.40 3.16 18.81
N ARG A 7 3.21 3.41 19.36
CA ARG A 7 2.06 3.90 18.57
C ARG A 7 2.34 5.22 17.84
N TYR A 8 3.07 6.14 18.46
CA TYR A 8 3.45 7.40 17.80
C TYR A 8 4.31 7.16 16.56
N HIS A 9 5.27 6.23 16.61
CA HIS A 9 6.08 5.89 15.42
C HIS A 9 5.24 5.23 14.33
N PHE A 10 4.31 4.35 14.71
CA PHE A 10 3.37 3.71 13.80
C PHE A 10 2.52 4.75 13.08
N ASP A 11 1.81 5.61 13.81
CA ASP A 11 0.89 6.60 13.25
C ASP A 11 1.61 7.71 12.42
N ARG A 12 2.92 7.87 12.58
CA ARG A 12 3.72 8.92 11.90
C ARG A 12 4.51 8.42 10.69
N ILE A 13 4.46 7.12 10.38
CA ILE A 13 5.25 6.54 9.29
C ILE A 13 5.00 7.25 7.96
N SER A 14 3.74 7.52 7.61
CA SER A 14 3.39 8.18 6.35
C SER A 14 3.98 9.58 6.22
N SER A 15 4.03 10.34 7.32
CA SER A 15 4.71 11.64 7.34
C SER A 15 6.21 11.50 7.08
N ARG A 16 6.87 10.51 7.69
CA ARG A 16 8.31 10.26 7.53
C ARG A 16 8.62 9.80 6.09
N MET A 17 7.86 8.85 5.58
CA MET A 17 8.01 8.34 4.22
C MET A 17 7.71 9.44 3.20
N SER A 18 6.73 10.31 3.45
CA SER A 18 6.47 11.48 2.61
C SER A 18 7.62 12.50 2.59
N GLN A 19 8.36 12.66 3.70
CA GLN A 19 9.54 13.52 3.72
C GLN A 19 10.69 12.94 2.89
N ARG A 20 10.82 11.60 2.84
CA ARG A 20 11.85 10.89 2.06
C ARG A 20 11.51 10.84 0.57
N PHE A 21 10.29 10.46 0.23
CA PHE A 21 9.87 10.16 -1.14
C PHE A 21 9.04 11.26 -1.81
N GLY A 22 8.56 12.25 -1.05
CA GLY A 22 7.59 13.23 -1.52
C GLY A 22 6.15 12.71 -1.42
N SER A 23 5.22 13.37 -2.13
CA SER A 23 3.83 12.94 -2.19
C SER A 23 3.16 13.44 -3.48
N ILE A 24 2.23 12.65 -4.00
CA ILE A 24 1.38 13.04 -5.14
C ILE A 24 0.42 14.15 -4.69
N LYS A 25 0.35 15.24 -5.47
CA LYS A 25 -0.61 16.31 -5.20
C LYS A 25 -1.97 15.94 -5.76
N LYS A 26 -3.01 16.58 -5.21
CA LYS A 26 -4.36 16.43 -5.73
C LYS A 26 -4.43 16.96 -7.16
N GLY A 27 -4.97 16.16 -8.08
CA GLY A 27 -5.06 16.45 -9.51
C GLY A 27 -3.86 15.97 -10.33
N GLU A 28 -2.87 15.34 -9.71
CA GLU A 28 -1.70 14.75 -10.39
C GLU A 28 -1.76 13.21 -10.42
N GLU A 29 -2.87 12.59 -10.00
CA GLU A 29 -2.98 11.14 -9.81
C GLU A 29 -2.93 10.34 -11.12
N ASP A 30 -3.34 10.92 -12.25
CA ASP A 30 -3.48 10.21 -13.52
C ASP A 30 -2.21 9.48 -13.97
N SER A 31 -1.02 10.08 -13.78
CA SER A 31 0.26 9.45 -14.11
C SER A 31 0.66 8.32 -13.17
N HIS A 32 0.02 8.21 -12.01
CA HIS A 32 0.29 7.23 -10.95
C HIS A 32 -0.76 6.11 -10.93
N MET A 33 -1.81 6.22 -11.74
CA MET A 33 -2.88 5.22 -11.86
C MET A 33 -2.41 3.79 -12.14
N PRO A 34 -1.34 3.52 -12.91
CA PRO A 34 -0.84 2.16 -13.09
C PRO A 34 -0.52 1.44 -11.77
N TYR A 35 -0.10 2.18 -10.73
CA TYR A 35 0.14 1.65 -9.39
C TYR A 35 -1.05 1.79 -8.45
N MET A 36 -1.75 2.92 -8.50
CA MET A 36 -2.89 3.16 -7.61
C MET A 36 -4.04 2.19 -7.90
N LEU A 37 -4.35 1.92 -9.17
CA LEU A 37 -5.52 1.12 -9.53
C LEU A 37 -5.45 -0.32 -8.99
N PRO A 38 -4.33 -1.07 -9.12
CA PRO A 38 -4.20 -2.38 -8.47
C PRO A 38 -4.33 -2.33 -6.94
N MET A 39 -3.74 -1.32 -6.27
CA MET A 39 -3.86 -1.15 -4.82
C MET A 39 -5.31 -0.95 -4.38
N GLU A 40 -6.02 0.01 -5.01
CA GLU A 40 -7.42 0.31 -4.66
C GLU A 40 -8.34 -0.86 -5.03
N THR A 41 -8.06 -1.56 -6.13
CA THR A 41 -8.80 -2.76 -6.55
C THR A 41 -8.67 -3.88 -5.52
N ASN A 42 -7.46 -4.16 -5.04
CA ASN A 42 -7.22 -5.19 -4.04
C ASN A 42 -7.89 -4.84 -2.70
N LEU A 43 -7.79 -3.58 -2.27
CA LEU A 43 -8.52 -3.09 -1.10
C LEU A 43 -10.02 -3.35 -1.24
N LEU A 44 -10.62 -3.00 -2.39
CA LEU A 44 -12.05 -3.18 -2.62
C LEU A 44 -12.47 -4.66 -2.61
N LYS A 45 -11.72 -5.52 -3.30
CA LYS A 45 -11.97 -6.98 -3.28
C LYS A 45 -11.98 -7.51 -1.85
N LEU A 46 -10.98 -7.15 -1.06
CA LEU A 46 -10.86 -7.58 0.33
C LEU A 46 -11.97 -7.02 1.22
N HIS A 47 -12.38 -5.76 1.04
CA HIS A 47 -13.50 -5.20 1.80
C HIS A 47 -14.82 -5.90 1.49
N ARG A 48 -15.09 -6.23 0.22
CA ARG A 48 -16.29 -6.98 -0.19
C ARG A 48 -16.39 -8.34 0.48
N GLU A 49 -15.27 -9.01 0.73
CA GLU A 49 -15.24 -10.30 1.46
C GLU A 49 -15.56 -10.15 2.96
N ASN A 50 -15.16 -9.04 3.58
CA ASN A 50 -15.36 -8.79 5.00
C ASN A 50 -15.49 -7.29 5.28
N GLY A 51 -16.71 -6.82 5.49
CA GLY A 51 -17.00 -5.41 5.77
C GLY A 51 -16.37 -4.84 7.05
N LYS A 52 -15.76 -5.67 7.92
CA LYS A 52 -14.95 -5.16 9.05
C LYS A 52 -13.61 -4.58 8.60
N ARG A 53 -13.17 -4.86 7.37
CA ARG A 53 -12.00 -4.28 6.72
C ARG A 53 -12.33 -2.85 6.28
N ASP A 54 -12.57 -1.99 7.26
CA ASP A 54 -13.07 -0.63 7.09
C ASP A 54 -11.96 0.38 6.78
N SER A 55 -12.34 1.64 6.57
CA SER A 55 -11.40 2.72 6.21
C SER A 55 -10.30 2.93 7.27
N ARG A 56 -10.58 2.68 8.55
CA ARG A 56 -9.57 2.78 9.62
C ARG A 56 -8.58 1.63 9.53
N ARG A 57 -9.06 0.41 9.28
CA ARG A 57 -8.19 -0.76 9.04
C ARG A 57 -7.32 -0.57 7.81
N ALA A 58 -7.84 0.08 6.75
CA ALA A 58 -7.07 0.41 5.56
C ALA A 58 -5.94 1.41 5.84
N ILE A 59 -6.15 2.42 6.68
CA ILE A 59 -5.06 3.34 7.11
C ILE A 59 -3.97 2.56 7.85
N GLU A 60 -4.34 1.71 8.81
CA GLU A 60 -3.38 0.89 9.55
C GLU A 60 -2.63 -0.08 8.63
N ALA A 61 -3.30 -0.63 7.62
CA ALA A 61 -2.69 -1.48 6.60
C ALA A 61 -1.63 -0.72 5.79
N ILE A 62 -1.91 0.52 5.38
CA ILE A 62 -0.91 1.39 4.72
C ILE A 62 0.28 1.63 5.65
N HIS A 63 0.06 1.88 6.95
CA HIS A 63 1.16 2.06 7.90
C HIS A 63 2.01 0.80 8.03
N ILE A 64 1.40 -0.39 8.04
CA ILE A 64 2.10 -1.68 8.00
C ILE A 64 2.94 -1.79 6.73
N CYS A 65 2.37 -1.54 5.54
CA CYS A 65 3.10 -1.58 4.26
C CYS A 65 4.31 -0.63 4.27
N LEU A 66 4.11 0.61 4.73
CA LEU A 66 5.18 1.61 4.78
C LEU A 66 6.28 1.24 5.78
N LEU A 67 5.95 0.64 6.92
CA LEU A 67 6.95 0.12 7.86
C LEU A 67 7.70 -1.09 7.32
N THR A 68 7.02 -1.97 6.57
CA THR A 68 7.66 -3.08 5.85
C THR A 68 8.69 -2.56 4.85
N ILE A 69 8.32 -1.57 4.02
CA ILE A 69 9.22 -0.94 3.06
C ILE A 69 10.38 -0.22 3.76
N ASP A 70 10.10 0.56 4.82
CA ASP A 70 11.13 1.23 5.61
C ASP A 70 12.11 0.22 6.26
N GLY A 71 11.61 -0.96 6.65
CA GLY A 71 12.43 -2.08 7.11
C GLY A 71 13.37 -2.60 6.03
N TYR A 72 12.89 -2.80 4.80
CA TYR A 72 13.73 -3.19 3.66
C TYR A 72 14.85 -2.18 3.40
N LEU A 73 14.50 -0.90 3.38
CA LEU A 73 15.48 0.18 3.14
C LEU A 73 16.55 0.26 4.23
N ALA A 74 16.17 -0.01 5.48
CA ALA A 74 17.06 0.06 6.63
C ALA A 74 17.70 -1.28 7.03
N ASP A 75 17.56 -2.32 6.20
CA ASP A 75 18.01 -3.69 6.47
C ASP A 75 17.62 -4.20 7.88
N LEU A 76 16.35 -4.01 8.23
CA LEU A 76 15.81 -4.41 9.53
C LEU A 76 14.35 -4.85 9.46
N GLU A 77 13.91 -5.54 10.51
CA GLU A 77 12.51 -5.94 10.68
C GLU A 77 11.91 -5.23 11.90
N TYR A 78 10.71 -4.68 11.75
CA TYR A 78 9.96 -4.07 12.84
C TYR A 78 9.09 -5.08 13.58
N ASP A 79 8.95 -4.89 14.89
CA ASP A 79 7.98 -5.63 15.70
C ASP A 79 6.59 -4.99 15.56
N LEU A 80 5.78 -5.54 14.63
CA LEU A 80 4.44 -5.03 14.31
C LEU A 80 3.30 -5.74 15.07
N GLU A 81 3.60 -6.79 15.83
CA GLU A 81 2.61 -7.60 16.55
C GLU A 81 1.59 -6.77 17.36
N PRO A 82 1.98 -5.68 18.06
CA PRO A 82 1.03 -4.87 18.83
C PRO A 82 0.01 -4.08 17.99
N PHE A 83 0.20 -3.97 16.67
CA PHE A 83 -0.62 -3.14 15.77
C PHE A 83 -1.44 -3.98 14.78
N ILE A 84 -1.19 -5.29 14.73
CA ILE A 84 -1.83 -6.19 13.78
C ILE A 84 -3.21 -6.63 14.30
N SER A 85 -4.17 -6.63 13.39
CA SER A 85 -5.47 -7.30 13.50
C SER A 85 -5.68 -8.15 12.25
N GLU A 86 -6.61 -9.11 12.30
CA GLU A 86 -6.96 -9.92 11.12
C GLU A 86 -7.35 -9.02 9.92
N GLU A 87 -8.10 -7.95 10.19
CA GLU A 87 -8.59 -7.05 9.15
C GLU A 87 -7.47 -6.20 8.51
N ASN A 88 -6.61 -5.55 9.31
CA ASN A 88 -5.55 -4.71 8.75
C ASN A 88 -4.41 -5.53 8.14
N GLN A 89 -4.17 -6.75 8.62
CA GLN A 89 -3.18 -7.64 8.04
C GLN A 89 -3.61 -8.09 6.64
N ALA A 90 -4.86 -8.54 6.48
CA ALA A 90 -5.36 -8.95 5.18
C ALA A 90 -5.28 -7.81 4.15
N LEU A 91 -5.64 -6.59 4.55
CA LEU A 91 -5.52 -5.40 3.69
C LEU A 91 -4.05 -5.06 3.37
N ALA A 92 -3.14 -5.19 4.33
CA ALA A 92 -1.71 -4.92 4.11
C ALA A 92 -1.09 -5.93 3.16
N GLU A 93 -1.45 -7.21 3.29
CA GLU A 93 -1.03 -8.28 2.37
C GLU A 93 -1.55 -8.01 0.96
N GLY A 94 -2.83 -7.64 0.78
CA GLY A 94 -3.39 -7.29 -0.53
C GLY A 94 -2.73 -6.05 -1.18
N LEU A 95 -2.39 -5.05 -0.37
CA LEU A 95 -1.62 -3.89 -0.83
C LEU A 95 -0.21 -4.30 -1.27
N LEU A 96 0.55 -5.03 -0.44
CA LEU A 96 1.89 -5.49 -0.80
C LEU A 96 1.85 -6.38 -2.05
N MET A 97 0.86 -7.26 -2.18
CA MET A 97 0.69 -8.08 -3.38
C MET A 97 0.57 -7.27 -4.67
N SER A 98 0.20 -6.00 -4.61
CA SER A 98 0.07 -5.16 -5.81
C SER A 98 1.37 -4.57 -6.36
N PHE A 99 2.45 -4.52 -5.57
CA PHE A 99 3.70 -3.87 -6.00
C PHE A 99 4.98 -4.47 -5.40
N ASP A 100 4.91 -5.26 -4.33
CA ASP A 100 6.09 -5.75 -3.61
C ASP A 100 6.58 -7.10 -4.18
N PRO A 101 7.80 -7.19 -4.73
CA PRO A 101 8.36 -8.42 -5.27
C PRO A 101 8.75 -9.43 -4.17
N PHE A 102 8.82 -9.03 -2.91
CA PHE A 102 9.08 -9.95 -1.79
C PHE A 102 7.80 -10.69 -1.34
N THR A 103 6.64 -10.06 -1.50
CA THR A 103 5.33 -10.66 -1.23
C THR A 103 4.71 -11.32 -2.47
N ASN A 104 4.91 -10.76 -3.67
CA ASN A 104 4.32 -11.28 -4.90
C ASN A 104 5.39 -11.84 -5.87
N GLY A 105 5.38 -13.18 -6.01
CA GLY A 105 6.27 -13.89 -6.94
C GLY A 105 6.03 -13.60 -8.42
N GLU A 106 4.82 -13.18 -8.83
CA GLU A 106 4.54 -12.77 -10.21
C GLU A 106 5.26 -11.45 -10.53
N ILE A 107 5.28 -10.49 -9.60
CA ILE A 107 6.05 -9.24 -9.72
C ILE A 107 7.54 -9.56 -9.80
N LYS A 108 8.05 -10.37 -8.85
CA LYS A 108 9.46 -10.77 -8.84
C LYS A 108 9.88 -11.41 -10.16
N LYS A 109 9.03 -12.26 -10.73
CA LYS A 109 9.28 -12.90 -12.02
C LYS A 109 9.24 -11.90 -13.19
N ALA A 110 8.30 -10.96 -13.16
CA ALA A 110 8.13 -9.96 -14.21
C ALA A 110 9.28 -8.94 -14.25
N LEU A 111 9.82 -8.54 -13.09
CA LEU A 111 11.01 -7.68 -13.00
C LEU A 111 12.26 -8.35 -13.63
N GLY A 112 12.31 -9.68 -13.62
CA GLY A 112 13.43 -10.46 -14.13
C GLY A 112 14.74 -10.23 -13.35
N ASP A 113 15.85 -10.75 -13.87
CA ASP A 113 17.17 -10.66 -13.23
C ASP A 113 17.84 -9.28 -13.43
N GLY A 114 17.25 -8.40 -14.24
CA GLY A 114 17.80 -7.08 -14.57
C GLY A 114 17.54 -6.01 -13.51
N VAL A 115 16.48 -6.15 -12.72
CA VAL A 115 16.16 -5.21 -11.63
C VAL A 115 16.93 -5.61 -10.38
N ARG A 116 17.84 -4.73 -9.96
CA ARG A 116 18.59 -4.90 -8.72
C ARG A 116 17.74 -4.46 -7.54
N LEU A 117 17.72 -5.26 -6.48
CA LEU A 117 17.05 -4.96 -5.19
C LEU A 117 18.01 -5.30 -4.03
N ASP A 118 19.30 -5.10 -4.26
CA ASP A 118 20.42 -5.56 -3.42
C ASP A 118 21.09 -4.43 -2.62
N SER A 119 20.63 -3.19 -2.80
CA SER A 119 21.13 -2.01 -2.09
C SER A 119 19.98 -1.08 -1.70
N GLU A 120 20.22 -0.24 -0.69
CA GLU A 120 19.27 0.79 -0.27
C GLU A 120 18.91 1.73 -1.43
N GLU A 121 19.88 2.12 -2.26
CA GLU A 121 19.65 2.99 -3.43
C GLU A 121 18.70 2.36 -4.44
N HIS A 122 18.90 1.07 -4.77
CA HIS A 122 18.04 0.38 -5.71
C HIS A 122 16.63 0.15 -5.15
N LEU A 123 16.53 -0.19 -3.86
CA LEU A 123 15.24 -0.32 -3.17
C LEU A 123 14.52 1.03 -3.10
N GLU A 124 15.24 2.12 -2.82
CA GLU A 124 14.68 3.46 -2.77
C GLU A 124 14.12 3.87 -4.13
N ALA A 125 14.87 3.65 -5.21
CA ALA A 125 14.40 3.90 -6.57
C ALA A 125 13.14 3.09 -6.92
N TYR A 126 13.14 1.79 -6.58
CA TYR A 126 12.00 0.91 -6.83
C TYR A 126 10.74 1.32 -6.07
N TYR A 127 10.87 1.59 -4.76
CA TYR A 127 9.73 1.89 -3.89
C TYR A 127 9.26 3.34 -3.94
N ALA A 128 9.95 4.23 -4.65
CA ALA A 128 9.58 5.64 -4.73
C ALA A 128 8.15 5.86 -5.21
N GLU A 129 7.73 5.11 -6.23
CA GLU A 129 6.40 5.24 -6.82
C GLU A 129 5.31 4.56 -5.96
N PRO A 130 5.46 3.29 -5.53
CA PRO A 130 4.51 2.66 -4.61
C PRO A 130 4.28 3.43 -3.31
N VAL A 131 5.34 3.96 -2.69
CA VAL A 131 5.23 4.71 -1.42
C VAL A 131 4.39 5.99 -1.60
N LYS A 132 4.62 6.72 -2.69
CA LYS A 132 3.84 7.92 -3.03
C LYS A 132 2.36 7.58 -3.23
N CYS A 133 2.07 6.47 -3.92
CA CYS A 133 0.71 5.98 -4.13
C CYS A 133 0.02 5.62 -2.82
N LEU A 134 0.67 4.85 -1.95
CA LEU A 134 0.16 4.52 -0.60
C LEU A 134 -0.20 5.77 0.21
N ILE A 135 0.68 6.76 0.24
CA ILE A 135 0.44 8.03 0.94
C ILE A 135 -0.74 8.81 0.31
N ARG A 136 -0.88 8.77 -1.02
CA ARG A 136 -1.99 9.44 -1.71
C ARG A 136 -3.33 8.75 -1.44
N ILE A 137 -3.34 7.42 -1.42
CA ILE A 137 -4.51 6.60 -1.07
C ILE A 137 -4.90 6.87 0.37
N GLU A 138 -3.96 6.88 1.33
CA GLU A 138 -4.23 7.21 2.73
C GLU A 138 -4.95 8.55 2.88
N LYS A 139 -4.45 9.61 2.23
CA LYS A 139 -5.11 10.94 2.25
C LYS A 139 -6.55 10.89 1.69
N SER A 140 -6.79 10.03 0.69
CA SER A 140 -8.13 9.80 0.14
C SER A 140 -9.02 9.09 1.17
N ILE A 141 -8.47 8.06 1.82
CA ILE A 141 -9.17 7.30 2.87
C ILE A 141 -9.56 8.23 4.02
N GLU A 142 -8.64 9.05 4.52
CA GLU A 142 -8.91 10.00 5.60
C GLU A 142 -10.02 11.00 5.24
N MET A 143 -9.98 11.53 4.01
CA MET A 143 -11.00 12.46 3.51
C MET A 143 -12.38 11.81 3.50
N TRP A 144 -12.49 10.61 2.94
CA TRP A 144 -13.78 9.91 2.82
C TRP A 144 -14.27 9.31 4.13
N LEU A 145 -13.36 8.87 5.01
CA LEU A 145 -13.67 8.49 6.39
C LEU A 145 -14.34 9.65 7.13
N LYS A 146 -13.79 10.87 6.99
CA LYS A 146 -14.38 12.07 7.58
C LYS A 146 -15.73 12.45 6.94
N ALA A 147 -15.87 12.27 5.63
CA ALA A 147 -17.06 12.71 4.89
C ALA A 147 -18.23 11.73 4.98
N ARG A 148 -17.95 10.41 5.01
CA ARG A 148 -18.95 9.34 4.84
C ARG A 148 -18.91 8.27 5.96
N GLY A 149 -18.01 8.39 6.93
CA GLY A 149 -17.93 7.48 8.08
C GLY A 149 -17.05 6.26 7.82
N THR A 150 -17.21 5.21 8.63
CA THR A 150 -16.30 4.07 8.75
C THR A 150 -15.96 3.39 7.42
N ASP A 151 -16.93 3.22 6.52
CA ASP A 151 -16.74 2.60 5.20
C ASP A 151 -16.65 3.63 4.06
N GLY A 152 -16.48 4.92 4.41
CA GLY A 152 -16.63 6.02 3.48
C GLY A 152 -15.73 5.93 2.26
N TYR A 153 -14.49 5.46 2.43
CA TYR A 153 -13.56 5.27 1.33
C TYR A 153 -13.99 4.11 0.42
N PHE A 154 -14.40 2.99 1.00
CA PHE A 154 -14.86 1.83 0.25
C PHE A 154 -16.11 2.12 -0.56
N GLN A 155 -17.06 2.87 0.00
CA GLN A 155 -18.21 3.38 -0.75
C GLN A 155 -17.78 4.26 -1.93
N TYR A 156 -16.79 5.14 -1.75
CA TYR A 156 -16.30 5.98 -2.82
C TYR A 156 -15.65 5.18 -3.96
N ILE A 157 -14.79 4.21 -3.66
CA ILE A 157 -14.14 3.41 -4.71
C ILE A 157 -15.12 2.40 -5.34
N GLU A 158 -16.12 1.95 -4.59
CA GLU A 158 -17.24 1.17 -5.13
C GLU A 158 -18.05 2.01 -6.14
N ASP A 159 -18.39 3.26 -5.80
CA ASP A 159 -19.07 4.20 -6.71
C ASP A 159 -18.23 4.50 -7.97
N LEU A 160 -16.90 4.60 -7.81
CA LEU A 160 -15.98 4.99 -8.88
C LEU A 160 -15.69 3.87 -9.87
N MET A 161 -15.45 2.65 -9.38
CA MET A 161 -14.92 1.55 -10.18
C MET A 161 -15.50 0.17 -9.83
N GLY A 162 -16.52 0.08 -8.97
CA GLY A 162 -17.06 -1.17 -8.48
C GLY A 162 -17.49 -2.14 -9.59
N ASP A 163 -18.10 -1.63 -10.66
CA ASP A 163 -18.55 -2.44 -11.80
C ASP A 163 -17.40 -3.03 -12.64
N ALA A 164 -16.22 -2.39 -12.61
CA ALA A 164 -15.03 -2.85 -13.33
C ALA A 164 -14.21 -3.85 -12.51
N VAL A 165 -14.37 -3.86 -11.19
CA VAL A 165 -13.63 -4.75 -10.29
C VAL A 165 -14.28 -6.12 -10.23
N LYS A 166 -13.56 -7.13 -10.70
CA LYS A 166 -13.99 -8.53 -10.67
C LYS A 166 -14.25 -9.03 -9.24
N THR A 167 -15.28 -9.84 -9.09
CA THR A 167 -15.58 -10.57 -7.85
C THR A 167 -14.84 -11.91 -7.85
N ASP A 168 -13.52 -11.84 -7.69
CA ASP A 168 -12.63 -13.00 -7.52
C ASP A 168 -11.62 -12.75 -6.39
N THR A 169 -10.86 -13.78 -6.02
CA THR A 169 -9.82 -13.70 -4.99
C THR A 169 -8.44 -13.39 -5.57
N ARG A 170 -8.32 -13.15 -6.89
CA ARG A 170 -7.03 -12.88 -7.53
C ARG A 170 -6.65 -11.42 -7.26
N MET A 171 -5.51 -11.20 -6.62
CA MET A 171 -4.99 -9.85 -6.43
C MET A 171 -4.37 -9.32 -7.72
N GLU A 172 -4.64 -8.07 -8.04
CA GLU A 172 -4.06 -7.33 -9.16
C GLU A 172 -2.68 -6.77 -8.74
N TYR A 173 -1.81 -6.54 -9.72
CA TYR A 173 -0.48 -5.98 -9.48
C TYR A 173 0.01 -5.10 -10.62
N ALA A 174 1.00 -4.26 -10.32
CA ALA A 174 1.72 -3.41 -11.25
C ALA A 174 3.20 -3.79 -11.31
N VAL A 175 3.82 -3.60 -12.47
CA VAL A 175 5.27 -3.75 -12.70
C VAL A 175 5.71 -2.56 -13.55
N LEU A 176 6.86 -1.94 -13.24
CA LEU A 176 7.46 -0.94 -14.12
C LEU A 176 7.91 -1.61 -15.41
N GLU A 177 7.39 -1.16 -16.55
CA GLU A 177 7.86 -1.64 -17.85
C GLU A 177 9.24 -1.06 -18.22
N ASP A 178 9.67 0.05 -17.61
CA ASP A 178 10.94 0.72 -17.93
C ASP A 178 11.72 1.16 -16.67
N ILE A 179 12.65 0.33 -16.22
CA ILE A 179 13.90 0.81 -15.59
C ILE A 179 15.03 0.30 -16.48
N SER A 180 15.27 1.00 -17.58
CA SER A 180 16.41 0.79 -18.48
C SER A 180 17.58 1.69 -18.12
#